data_AF-A0A517YTM4-F1
#
_entry.id   AF-A0A517YTM4-F1
#
_cell.length_a   1.000
_cell.length_b   1.000
_cell.length_c   1.000
_cell.angle_alpha   90.00
_cell.angle_beta   90.00
_cell.angle_gamma   90.00
#
_symmetry.space_group_name_H-M   'P 1'
#
loop_
_entity.id
_entity.type
_entity.pdbx_description
1 polymer ?
#
loop_
_entity_poly.entity_id
_entity_poly.type
_entity_poly.pdbx_seq_one_letter_code
_entity_poly.pdbx_strand_id
1 'polypeptide(L)'
;MEQQHQQPEDLLQGYFEWQISTLMLAYDVNDPILDDDEATAEKRRTRIEQEVKHITLAVVPEKFQKNQDLDWPPELLRDITKTTLLRAAGIIQNTEKMGI
;
A
#
# COMPACT_ATOMS: atom_id res chain seq x y z
N MET A 1 -24.58 7.93 -21.65
CA MET A 1 -23.67 7.40 -20.63
C MET A 1 -22.62 8.46 -20.40
N GLU A 2 -22.82 9.29 -19.38
CA GLU A 2 -21.80 10.28 -18.99
C GLU A 2 -20.64 9.49 -18.37
N GLN A 3 -19.49 9.52 -19.02
CA GLN A 3 -18.24 9.10 -18.38
C GLN A 3 -17.98 10.11 -17.26
N GLN A 4 -18.36 9.75 -16.04
CA GLN A 4 -17.92 10.46 -14.84
C GLN A 4 -16.38 10.49 -14.89
N HIS A 5 -15.82 11.67 -15.17
CA HIS A 5 -14.40 11.92 -15.00
C HIS A 5 -14.15 11.81 -13.49
N GLN A 6 -13.71 10.63 -13.02
CA GLN A 6 -13.17 10.49 -11.68
C GLN A 6 -12.02 11.48 -11.55
N GLN A 7 -12.06 12.33 -10.52
CA GLN A 7 -11.00 13.30 -10.33
C GLN A 7 -9.69 12.56 -10.06
N PRO A 8 -8.54 13.02 -10.59
CA PRO A 8 -7.25 12.35 -10.40
C PRO A 8 -6.90 12.10 -8.92
N GLU A 9 -7.35 12.99 -8.02
CA GLU A 9 -7.18 12.85 -6.57
C GLU A 9 -7.86 11.58 -6.00
N ASP A 10 -9.08 11.26 -6.45
CA ASP A 10 -9.83 10.09 -6.00
C ASP A 10 -9.14 8.77 -6.39
N LEU A 11 -8.47 8.76 -7.55
CA LEU A 11 -7.75 7.60 -8.06
C LEU A 11 -6.46 7.32 -7.27
N LEU A 12 -5.69 8.37 -6.98
CA LEU A 12 -4.47 8.24 -6.18
C LEU A 12 -4.78 7.84 -4.74
N GLN A 13 -5.86 8.40 -4.16
CA GLN A 13 -6.33 8.00 -2.84
C GLN A 13 -6.78 6.54 -2.82
N GLY A 14 -7.61 6.12 -3.78
CA GLY A 14 -8.06 4.72 -3.87
C GLY A 14 -6.89 3.75 -4.06
N TYR A 15 -5.88 4.15 -4.81
CA TYR A 15 -4.68 3.34 -5.02
C TYR A 15 -3.82 3.24 -3.75
N PHE A 16 -3.67 4.32 -2.98
CA PHE A 16 -3.00 4.30 -1.68
C PHE A 16 -3.73 3.41 -0.67
N GLU A 17 -5.06 3.50 -0.59
CA GLU A 17 -5.88 2.64 0.27
C GLU A 17 -5.79 1.15 -0.11
N TRP A 18 -5.69 0.86 -1.41
CA TRP A 18 -5.44 -0.51 -1.88
C TRP A 18 -4.09 -1.03 -1.37
N GLN A 19 -3.02 -0.22 -1.40
CA GLN A 19 -1.71 -0.63 -0.88
C GLN A 19 -1.78 -0.93 0.62
N ILE A 20 -2.43 -0.07 1.42
CA ILE A 20 -2.60 -0.27 2.87
C ILE A 20 -3.35 -1.56 3.15
N SER A 21 -4.51 -1.73 2.50
CA SER A 21 -5.38 -2.90 2.70
C SER A 21 -4.65 -4.21 2.34
N THR A 22 -3.87 -4.19 1.26
CA THR A 22 -3.07 -5.34 0.83
C THR A 22 -2.01 -5.71 1.88
N LEU A 23 -1.30 -4.73 2.43
CA LEU A 23 -0.30 -5.00 3.47
C LEU A 23 -0.94 -5.40 4.81
N MET A 24 -2.07 -4.79 5.19
CA MET A 24 -2.85 -5.18 6.38
C MET A 24 -3.20 -6.68 6.31
N LEU A 25 -3.79 -7.13 5.20
CA LEU A 25 -4.13 -8.53 4.99
C LEU A 25 -2.90 -9.44 5.05
N ALA A 26 -1.77 -9.03 4.47
CA ALA A 26 -0.53 -9.80 4.54
C ALA A 26 -0.02 -9.97 5.99
N TYR A 27 -0.14 -8.92 6.82
CA TYR A 27 0.17 -9.03 8.25
C TYR A 27 -0.87 -9.89 8.98
N ASP A 28 -2.16 -9.78 8.66
CA ASP A 28 -3.22 -10.58 9.31
C ASP A 28 -3.10 -12.07 8.98
N VAL A 29 -2.59 -12.44 7.80
CA VAL A 29 -2.25 -13.84 7.48
C VAL A 29 -1.17 -14.39 8.42
N ASN A 30 -0.24 -13.55 8.89
CA ASN A 30 0.88 -13.96 9.74
C ASN A 30 0.61 -13.81 11.25
N ASP A 31 -0.03 -12.70 11.63
CA ASP A 31 -0.25 -12.26 13.01
C ASP A 31 -1.66 -11.64 13.09
N PRO A 32 -2.72 -12.44 13.08
CA PRO A 32 -4.10 -11.95 13.08
C PRO A 32 -4.37 -11.09 14.33
N ILE A 33 -5.00 -9.94 14.14
CA ILE A 33 -5.54 -9.16 15.26
C ILE A 33 -6.89 -9.77 15.62
N LEU A 34 -7.17 -9.91 16.92
CA LEU A 34 -8.48 -10.35 17.41
C LEU A 34 -9.52 -9.26 17.14
N ASP A 35 -10.75 -9.68 16.81
CA ASP A 35 -11.83 -8.79 16.36
C ASP A 35 -12.20 -7.67 17.34
N ASP A 36 -11.80 -7.76 18.62
CA ASP A 36 -12.08 -6.77 19.67
C ASP A 36 -10.91 -5.83 20.01
N ASP A 37 -9.74 -5.99 19.39
CA ASP A 37 -8.57 -5.14 19.63
C ASP A 37 -8.41 -4.03 18.59
N GLU A 38 -9.36 -3.10 18.62
CA GLU A 38 -9.38 -1.91 17.75
C GLU A 38 -8.12 -1.05 17.93
N ALA A 39 -7.59 -0.97 19.15
CA ALA A 39 -6.39 -0.18 19.44
C ALA A 39 -5.14 -0.75 18.75
N THR A 40 -5.00 -2.07 18.68
CA THR A 40 -3.91 -2.73 17.94
C THR A 40 -4.13 -2.63 16.44
N ALA A 41 -5.37 -2.74 15.97
CA ALA A 41 -5.71 -2.55 14.55
C ALA A 41 -5.32 -1.16 14.06
N GLU A 42 -5.67 -0.12 14.81
CA GLU A 42 -5.36 1.27 14.46
C GLU A 42 -3.85 1.55 14.48
N LYS A 43 -3.13 1.03 15.49
CA LYS A 43 -1.67 1.12 15.54
C LYS A 43 -1.01 0.45 14.33
N ARG A 44 -1.50 -0.74 13.93
CA ARG A 44 -0.99 -1.46 12.76
C ARG A 44 -1.28 -0.67 11.49
N ARG A 45 -2.50 -0.15 11.34
CA ARG A 45 -2.87 0.70 10.21
C ARG A 45 -1.94 1.92 10.10
N THR A 46 -1.77 2.68 11.18
CA THR A 46 -0.87 3.85 11.22
C THR A 46 0.56 3.47 10.81
N ARG A 47 1.08 2.34 11.31
CA ARG A 47 2.42 1.84 10.94
C ARG A 47 2.50 1.52 9.45
N ILE A 48 1.49 0.85 8.90
CA ILE A 48 1.43 0.46 7.49
C ILE A 48 1.29 1.68 6.58
N GLU A 49 0.51 2.68 6.96
CA GLU A 49 0.42 3.94 6.21
C GLU A 49 1.80 4.59 6.03
N GLN A 50 2.62 4.59 7.08
CA GLN A 50 4.00 5.08 6.99
C GLN A 50 4.88 4.18 6.12
N GLU A 51 4.70 2.86 6.21
CA GLU A 51 5.40 1.88 5.38
C GLU A 51 5.07 2.08 3.89
N VAL A 52 3.80 2.25 3.53
CA VAL A 52 3.34 2.53 2.16
C VAL A 52 3.92 3.84 1.66
N LYS A 53 3.91 4.91 2.48
CA LYS A 53 4.56 6.18 2.12
C LYS A 53 6.02 5.99 1.76
N HIS A 54 6.78 5.22 2.57
CA HIS A 54 8.19 4.94 2.28
C HIS A 54 8.37 4.13 0.99
N ILE A 55 7.55 3.10 0.76
CA ILE A 55 7.59 2.28 -0.46
C ILE A 55 7.33 3.16 -1.68
N THR A 56 6.26 3.95 -1.64
CA THR A 56 5.87 4.82 -2.75
C THR A 56 6.95 5.85 -3.03
N LEU A 57 7.49 6.53 -2.01
CA LEU A 57 8.58 7.50 -2.20
C LEU A 57 9.89 6.88 -2.69
N ALA A 58 10.16 5.61 -2.38
CA ALA A 58 11.34 4.90 -2.89
C ALA A 58 11.23 4.56 -4.39
N VAL A 59 10.00 4.40 -4.91
CA VAL A 59 9.75 4.06 -6.32
C VAL A 59 9.48 5.31 -7.15
N VAL A 60 8.79 6.30 -6.60
CA VAL A 60 8.37 7.52 -7.30
C VAL A 60 9.59 8.43 -7.58
N PRO A 61 9.90 8.74 -8.85
CA PRO A 61 10.98 9.66 -9.18
C PRO A 61 10.76 11.05 -8.56
N GLU A 62 11.85 11.70 -8.14
CA GLU A 62 11.83 12.99 -7.43
C GLU A 62 10.99 14.08 -8.13
N LYS A 63 10.95 14.08 -9.47
CA LYS A 63 10.15 15.03 -10.26
C LYS A 63 8.64 14.97 -9.96
N PHE A 64 8.10 13.78 -9.69
CA PHE A 64 6.68 13.59 -9.33
C PHE A 64 6.43 13.86 -7.84
N GLN A 65 7.46 13.74 -7.00
CA GLN A 65 7.35 14.10 -5.57
C GLN A 65 7.24 15.62 -5.38
N LYS A 66 7.97 16.38 -6.21
CA LYS A 66 8.01 17.86 -6.14
C LYS A 66 6.88 18.55 -6.89
N ASN A 67 6.14 17.82 -7.73
CA ASN A 67 5.02 18.36 -8.50
C ASN A 67 3.89 17.32 -8.58
N GLN A 68 2.85 17.55 -7.78
CA GLN A 68 1.69 16.66 -7.65
C GLN A 68 0.68 16.84 -8.81
N ASP A 69 0.83 17.88 -9.63
CA ASP A 69 -0.01 18.12 -10.82
C ASP A 69 0.42 17.25 -12.02
N LEU A 70 1.52 16.51 -11.89
CA LEU A 70 2.00 15.61 -12.94
C LEU A 70 1.24 14.29 -12.90
N ASP A 71 0.64 13.92 -14.03
CA ASP A 71 0.07 12.59 -14.20
C ASP A 71 1.15 11.51 -14.07
N TRP A 72 0.85 10.49 -13.26
CA TRP A 72 1.76 9.37 -13.07
C TRP A 72 1.69 8.44 -14.28
N PRO A 73 2.83 8.13 -14.92
CA PRO A 73 2.83 7.25 -16.07
C PRO A 73 2.43 5.83 -15.66
N PRO A 74 1.76 5.05 -16.53
CA PRO A 74 1.35 3.67 -16.22
C PRO A 74 2.51 2.77 -15.77
N GLU A 75 3.72 2.99 -16.28
CA GLU A 75 4.94 2.29 -15.88
C GLU A 75 5.22 2.47 -14.38
N LEU A 76 5.08 3.69 -13.88
CA LEU A 76 5.32 4.00 -12.47
C LEU A 76 4.28 3.31 -11.58
N LEU A 77 3.00 3.36 -11.97
CA LEU A 77 1.95 2.64 -11.25
C LEU A 77 2.21 1.12 -11.23
N ARG A 78 2.68 0.53 -12.34
CA ARG A 78 3.07 -0.88 -12.37
C ARG A 78 4.22 -1.18 -11.42
N ASP A 79 5.23 -0.32 -11.34
CA ASP A 79 6.37 -0.50 -10.45
C ASP A 79 5.96 -0.41 -8.97
N ILE A 80 5.06 0.52 -8.62
CA ILE A 80 4.51 0.64 -7.27
C ILE A 80 3.67 -0.60 -6.92
N THR A 81 2.81 -1.06 -7.84
CA THR A 81 2.00 -2.29 -7.67
C THR A 81 2.92 -3.48 -7.40
N LYS A 82 3.93 -3.69 -8.24
CA LYS A 82 4.88 -4.80 -8.13
C LYS A 82 5.60 -4.75 -6.78
N THR A 83 6.08 -3.58 -6.38
CA THR A 83 6.80 -3.40 -5.11
C THR A 83 5.89 -3.70 -3.91
N THR A 84 4.64 -3.24 -3.94
CA THR A 84 3.64 -3.53 -2.90
C THR A 84 3.38 -5.03 -2.77
N LEU A 85 3.16 -5.73 -3.89
CA LEU A 85 2.93 -7.17 -3.90
C LEU A 85 4.15 -7.98 -3.44
N LEU A 86 5.36 -7.58 -3.85
CA LEU A 86 6.59 -8.20 -3.37
C LEU A 86 6.75 -8.02 -1.86
N ARG A 87 6.37 -6.86 -1.33
CA ARG A 87 6.41 -6.61 0.11
C ARG A 87 5.39 -7.48 0.85
N ALA A 88 4.15 -7.54 0.37
CA ALA A 88 3.12 -8.42 0.92
C ALA A 88 3.57 -9.89 0.94
N ALA A 89 4.12 -10.37 -0.18
CA ALA A 89 4.67 -11.72 -0.28
C ALA A 89 5.80 -11.95 0.72
N GLY A 90 6.71 -10.98 0.91
CA GLY A 90 7.78 -11.07 1.89
C GLY A 90 7.29 -11.10 3.34
N ILE A 91 6.20 -10.41 3.68
CA ILE A 91 5.56 -10.49 5.00
C ILE A 91 5.04 -11.92 5.23
N ILE A 92 4.34 -12.48 4.24
CA ILE A 92 3.76 -13.84 4.31
C ILE A 92 4.84 -14.93 4.34
N GLN A 93 5.90 -14.81 3.53
CA GLN A 93 6.95 -15.83 3.44
C GLN A 93 7.87 -15.85 4.66
N ASN A 94 8.03 -14.75 5.39
CA ASN A 94 8.81 -14.73 6.62
C ASN A 94 8.17 -15.59 7.74
N THR A 95 6.90 -15.97 7.61
CA THR A 95 6.21 -16.94 8.48
C THR A 95 6.76 -18.36 8.33
N GLU A 96 7.08 -18.79 7.11
CA GLU A 96 7.54 -20.17 6.85
C GLU A 96 8.92 -20.47 7.45
N LYS A 97 9.74 -19.44 7.71
CA LYS A 97 11.09 -19.61 8.29
C LYS A 97 11.13 -19.66 9.82
N MET A 98 10.04 -19.32 10.51
CA MET A 98 9.96 -19.39 11.99
C MET A 98 9.11 -20.57 12.48
N GLY A 99 8.53 -21.34 11.57
CA GLY A 99 7.55 -22.41 11.86
C GLY A 99 7.90 -23.79 11.32
N ILE A 100 9.19 -24.16 11.24
CA ILE A 100 9.67 -25.55 11.11
C ILE A 100 10.92 -25.74 11.96
#